data_AF-A0A0S8H8T6-F1
#
_entry.id   AF-A0A0S8H8T6-F1
#
_cell.length_a   1.000
_cell.length_b   1.000
_cell.length_c   1.000
_cell.angle_alpha   90.00
_cell.angle_beta   90.00
_cell.angle_gamma   90.00
#
_symmetry.space_group_name_H-M   'P 1'
#
loop_
_entity.id
_entity.type
_entity.pdbx_description
1 polymer ?
#
loop_
_entity_poly.entity_id
_entity_poly.type
_entity_poly.pdbx_seq_one_letter_code
_entity_poly.pdbx_strand_id
1 'polypeptide(L)'
;MGVKWKDKRIDEVKLHIQRLGGALRLNAKGQVSMPVEFAFGSGFETAAAIIASCAHFSNETPEREQASIAQQAIVDSKKANSLEPNDVLSRMQRREQDYLKRSKAPYVLLSTLSISYYQKLASLRSQGTTITFSPSVPRRFKIPERVKTSYLYRERQPTNYTWVRTRVSAREILTATDTAIDRLDFFRAVWNLFFNYGAWRLTLDGGTTRKPINNIVYGPIHTLHHPDGTSATDVYWWEPSQSEPVAAPYDLGRHYDRLKSFERWLRGNLKKCPMRNQIIDLLLRYVRALDERDLNSSFLKLWSVLEGLTSTTSYDKTIRRATFILKDREYHESVLDYLRTWRNRIVHEGDYAHESERFVYLLKQYVEHLLRFLTEHPTTFRSLDEFGTFLHLPADRNILKTRITHYQLARDIYST
;
A
#
# COMPACT_ATOMS: atom_id res chain seq x y z
N MET A 1 -7.08 -25.33 6.15
CA MET A 1 -7.01 -24.86 7.54
C MET A 1 -8.25 -24.02 7.78
N GLY A 2 -8.98 -24.25 8.88
CA GLY A 2 -10.14 -23.42 9.24
C GLY A 2 -9.72 -22.23 10.11
N VAL A 3 -10.61 -21.24 10.25
CA VAL A 3 -10.42 -20.09 11.14
C VAL A 3 -10.14 -20.59 12.57
N LYS A 4 -9.09 -20.05 13.21
CA LYS A 4 -8.74 -20.34 14.61
C LYS A 4 -8.44 -19.06 15.36
N TRP A 5 -8.73 -19.00 16.66
CA TRP A 5 -8.24 -17.91 17.49
C TRP A 5 -6.71 -17.90 17.56
N LYS A 6 -6.13 -16.70 17.69
CA LYS A 6 -4.74 -16.51 18.10
C LYS A 6 -4.66 -16.81 19.60
N ASP A 7 -3.88 -17.81 20.02
CA ASP A 7 -3.90 -18.39 21.38
C ASP A 7 -3.84 -17.35 22.52
N LYS A 8 -3.19 -16.20 22.30
CA LYS A 8 -3.01 -15.14 23.31
C LYS A 8 -4.10 -14.05 23.32
N ARG A 9 -5.15 -14.14 22.49
CA ARG A 9 -6.15 -13.06 22.30
C ARG A 9 -7.59 -13.47 22.59
N ILE A 10 -7.81 -14.66 23.17
CA ILE A 10 -9.17 -15.14 23.42
C ILE A 10 -9.92 -14.29 24.45
N ASP A 11 -9.24 -13.73 25.44
CA ASP A 11 -9.89 -12.91 26.47
C ASP A 11 -10.33 -11.55 25.92
N GLU A 12 -9.61 -11.00 24.95
CA GLU A 12 -10.03 -9.82 24.19
C GLU A 12 -11.31 -10.11 23.38
N VAL A 13 -11.37 -11.27 22.73
CA VAL A 13 -12.58 -11.72 22.02
C VAL A 13 -13.78 -11.82 22.97
N LYS A 14 -13.60 -12.44 24.14
CA LYS A 14 -14.66 -12.56 25.16
C LYS A 14 -15.17 -11.18 25.59
N LEU A 15 -14.27 -10.24 25.87
CA LEU A 15 -14.62 -8.87 26.26
C LEU A 15 -15.50 -8.18 25.20
N HIS A 16 -15.10 -8.25 23.93
CA HIS A 16 -15.87 -7.64 22.85
C HIS A 16 -17.22 -8.33 22.62
N ILE A 17 -17.26 -9.66 22.72
CA ILE A 17 -18.51 -10.44 22.62
C ILE A 17 -19.47 -10.10 23.77
N GLN A 18 -18.98 -9.99 25.00
CA GLN A 18 -19.79 -9.61 26.16
C GLN A 18 -20.39 -8.21 25.99
N ARG A 19 -19.58 -7.24 25.55
CA ARG A 19 -20.03 -5.87 25.25
C ARG A 19 -21.11 -5.86 24.17
N LEU A 20 -20.92 -6.65 23.11
CA LEU A 20 -21.91 -6.81 22.04
C LEU A 20 -23.19 -7.50 22.54
N GLY A 21 -23.08 -8.47 23.45
CA GLY A 21 -24.21 -9.18 24.04
C GLY A 21 -25.19 -8.25 24.76
N GLY A 22 -24.66 -7.27 25.51
CA GLY A 22 -25.44 -6.24 26.19
C GLY A 22 -26.04 -5.18 25.26
N ALA A 23 -25.38 -4.88 24.13
CA ALA A 23 -25.83 -3.85 23.19
C ALA A 23 -26.83 -4.38 22.15
N LEU A 24 -26.55 -5.52 21.54
CA LEU A 24 -27.34 -6.04 20.42
C LEU A 24 -28.71 -6.54 20.89
N ARG A 25 -29.77 -6.14 20.19
CA ARG A 25 -31.15 -6.61 20.40
C ARG A 25 -31.73 -7.19 19.13
N LEU A 26 -32.71 -8.08 19.24
CA LEU A 26 -33.51 -8.51 18.10
C LEU A 26 -34.80 -7.69 18.06
N ASN A 27 -35.12 -7.13 16.91
CA ASN A 27 -36.40 -6.46 16.70
C ASN A 27 -37.51 -7.49 16.43
N ALA A 28 -38.77 -7.03 16.35
CA ALA A 28 -39.93 -7.89 16.08
C ALA A 28 -39.85 -8.66 14.75
N LYS A 29 -38.97 -8.26 13.82
CA LYS A 29 -38.73 -8.93 12.53
C LYS A 29 -37.55 -9.91 12.59
N GLY A 30 -36.99 -10.19 13.77
CA GLY A 30 -35.81 -11.04 13.94
C GLY A 30 -34.52 -10.44 13.38
N GLN A 31 -34.49 -9.13 13.13
CA GLN A 31 -33.28 -8.43 12.70
C GLN A 31 -32.52 -7.92 13.90
N VAL A 32 -31.19 -7.91 13.80
CA VAL A 32 -30.32 -7.35 14.83
C VAL A 32 -30.39 -5.83 14.76
N SER A 33 -30.83 -5.21 15.85
CA SER A 33 -30.82 -3.77 16.08
C SER A 33 -29.81 -3.43 17.17
N MET A 34 -29.29 -2.22 17.14
CA MET A 34 -28.37 -1.70 18.16
C MET A 34 -28.81 -0.30 18.63
N PRO A 35 -28.49 0.10 19.87
CA PRO A 35 -28.72 1.44 20.36
C PRO A 35 -28.05 2.47 19.46
N VAL A 36 -28.71 3.60 19.30
CA VAL A 36 -28.25 4.72 18.46
C VAL A 36 -26.85 5.21 18.89
N GLU A 37 -26.60 5.26 20.20
CA GLU A 37 -25.30 5.59 20.80
C GLU A 37 -24.18 4.61 20.38
N PHE A 38 -24.52 3.33 20.20
CA PHE A 38 -23.58 2.30 19.76
C PHE A 38 -23.33 2.37 18.24
N ALA A 39 -24.33 2.81 17.48
CA ALA A 39 -24.25 2.99 16.03
C ALA A 39 -23.44 4.24 15.64
N PHE A 40 -23.61 5.37 16.36
CA PHE A 40 -22.85 6.60 16.07
C PHE A 40 -21.36 6.51 16.43
N GLY A 41 -20.96 5.59 17.31
CA GLY A 41 -19.57 5.38 17.72
C GLY A 41 -18.80 4.31 16.94
N SER A 42 -19.32 3.81 15.82
CA SER A 42 -18.77 2.65 15.08
C SER A 42 -18.49 1.42 15.95
N GLY A 43 -19.17 1.29 17.09
CA GLY A 43 -18.79 0.34 18.15
C GLY A 43 -18.94 -1.12 17.70
N PHE A 44 -19.88 -1.37 16.80
CA PHE A 44 -20.11 -2.69 16.22
C PHE A 44 -19.03 -3.05 15.22
N GLU A 45 -18.75 -2.15 14.27
CA GLU A 45 -17.72 -2.31 13.24
C GLU A 45 -16.34 -2.45 13.89
N THR A 46 -16.03 -1.63 14.89
CA THR A 46 -14.78 -1.72 15.67
C THR A 46 -14.66 -3.06 16.38
N ALA A 47 -15.71 -3.50 17.09
CA ALA A 47 -15.68 -4.79 17.78
C ALA A 47 -15.51 -5.96 16.79
N ALA A 48 -16.20 -5.94 15.65
CA ALA A 48 -16.08 -6.94 14.60
C ALA A 48 -14.67 -6.96 13.99
N ALA A 49 -14.07 -5.79 13.72
CA ALA A 49 -12.70 -5.68 13.22
C ALA A 49 -11.67 -6.21 14.23
N ILE A 50 -11.83 -5.90 15.53
CA ILE A 50 -10.97 -6.44 16.57
C ILE A 50 -11.09 -7.96 16.66
N ILE A 51 -12.32 -8.49 16.69
CA ILE A 51 -12.57 -9.94 16.70
C ILE A 51 -11.94 -10.62 15.48
N ALA A 52 -12.09 -10.04 14.27
CA ALA A 52 -11.41 -10.54 13.08
C ALA A 52 -9.88 -10.57 13.25
N SER A 53 -9.30 -9.49 13.78
CA SER A 53 -7.85 -9.39 14.02
C SER A 53 -7.33 -10.42 15.04
N CYS A 54 -8.20 -10.95 15.91
CA CYS A 54 -7.88 -11.98 16.89
C CYS A 54 -7.89 -13.40 16.30
N ALA A 55 -8.29 -13.58 15.04
CA ALA A 55 -8.35 -14.88 14.37
C ALA A 55 -7.26 -15.05 13.30
N HIS A 56 -6.90 -16.29 13.02
CA HIS A 56 -6.13 -16.74 11.88
C HIS A 56 -7.08 -17.14 10.75
N PHE A 57 -7.11 -16.34 9.70
CA PHE A 57 -7.79 -16.66 8.44
C PHE A 57 -6.80 -17.27 7.44
N SER A 58 -7.34 -17.87 6.38
CA SER A 58 -6.58 -18.23 5.19
C SER A 58 -5.92 -17.00 4.56
N ASN A 59 -4.71 -17.18 4.01
CA ASN A 59 -4.02 -16.14 3.23
C ASN A 59 -4.80 -15.74 1.95
N GLU A 60 -5.82 -16.51 1.56
CA GLU A 60 -6.73 -16.17 0.46
C GLU A 60 -7.89 -15.26 0.85
N THR A 61 -8.07 -14.99 2.15
CA THR A 61 -9.15 -14.16 2.69
C THR A 61 -8.63 -12.76 2.98
N PRO A 62 -8.96 -11.74 2.15
CA PRO A 62 -8.50 -10.37 2.35
C PRO A 62 -8.98 -9.80 3.70
N GLU A 63 -8.19 -8.92 4.32
CA GLU A 63 -8.50 -8.33 5.64
C GLU A 63 -9.91 -7.72 5.72
N ARG A 64 -10.32 -7.00 4.66
CA ARG A 64 -11.67 -6.43 4.57
C ARG A 64 -12.76 -7.51 4.61
N GLU A 65 -12.52 -8.64 3.97
CA GLU A 65 -13.43 -9.78 3.99
C GLU A 65 -13.40 -10.46 5.37
N GLN A 66 -12.26 -10.51 6.06
CA GLN A 66 -12.17 -11.02 7.42
C GLN A 66 -13.07 -10.23 8.38
N ALA A 67 -13.05 -8.89 8.28
CA ALA A 67 -13.92 -8.02 9.07
C ALA A 67 -15.41 -8.24 8.73
N SER A 68 -15.75 -8.33 7.44
CA SER A 68 -17.11 -8.63 6.97
C SER A 68 -17.60 -10.00 7.47
N ILE A 69 -16.75 -11.03 7.39
CA ILE A 69 -17.03 -12.38 7.90
C ILE A 69 -17.30 -12.34 9.41
N ALA A 70 -16.46 -11.64 10.18
CA ALA A 70 -16.65 -11.50 11.63
C ALA A 70 -17.96 -10.77 11.95
N GLN A 71 -18.23 -9.66 11.27
CA GLN A 71 -19.46 -8.88 11.43
C GLN A 71 -20.70 -9.76 11.20
N GLN A 72 -20.72 -10.50 10.10
CA GLN A 72 -21.83 -11.38 9.75
C GLN A 72 -21.96 -12.58 10.70
N ALA A 73 -20.82 -13.15 11.16
CA ALA A 73 -20.82 -14.23 12.14
C ALA A 73 -21.43 -13.77 13.47
N ILE A 74 -21.10 -12.58 13.96
CA ILE A 74 -21.67 -11.98 15.17
C ILE A 74 -23.20 -11.80 15.03
N VAL A 75 -23.65 -11.28 13.88
CA VAL A 75 -25.10 -11.12 13.60
C VAL A 75 -25.81 -12.48 13.64
N ASP A 76 -25.24 -13.49 13.00
CA ASP A 76 -25.82 -14.84 12.97
C ASP A 76 -25.84 -15.50 14.36
N SER A 77 -24.78 -15.34 15.14
CA SER A 77 -24.69 -15.81 16.52
C SER A 77 -25.76 -15.18 17.39
N LYS A 78 -25.98 -13.86 17.23
CA LYS A 78 -27.03 -13.15 17.96
C LYS A 78 -28.42 -13.63 17.56
N LYS A 79 -28.68 -13.85 16.26
CA LYS A 79 -29.97 -14.39 15.77
C LYS A 79 -30.23 -15.80 16.29
N ALA A 80 -29.19 -16.61 16.49
CA ALA A 80 -29.29 -17.94 17.05
C ALA A 80 -29.29 -17.97 18.60
N ASN A 81 -29.31 -16.80 19.25
CA ASN A 81 -29.22 -16.66 20.71
C ASN A 81 -28.00 -17.38 21.33
N SER A 82 -26.89 -17.43 20.60
CA SER A 82 -25.65 -18.11 21.02
C SER A 82 -24.45 -17.20 20.75
N LEU A 83 -24.39 -16.06 21.42
CA LEU A 83 -23.30 -15.10 21.24
C LEU A 83 -22.11 -15.45 22.14
N GLU A 84 -21.49 -16.61 21.87
CA GLU A 84 -20.30 -17.12 22.57
C GLU A 84 -19.09 -17.18 21.64
N PRO A 85 -17.84 -17.08 22.15
CA PRO A 85 -16.63 -17.09 21.31
C PRO A 85 -16.54 -18.31 20.37
N ASN A 86 -16.90 -19.50 20.85
CA ASN A 86 -16.82 -20.70 20.03
C ASN A 86 -17.91 -20.73 18.94
N ASP A 87 -19.11 -20.22 19.21
CA ASP A 87 -20.16 -20.12 18.21
C ASP A 87 -19.79 -19.10 17.13
N VAL A 88 -19.30 -17.91 17.52
CA VAL A 88 -18.81 -16.89 16.59
C VAL A 88 -17.68 -17.46 15.73
N LEU A 89 -16.70 -18.16 16.31
CA LEU A 89 -15.61 -18.80 15.56
C LEU A 89 -16.15 -19.81 14.54
N SER A 90 -17.08 -20.68 14.94
CA SER A 90 -17.65 -21.70 14.07
C SER A 90 -18.37 -21.08 12.86
N ARG A 91 -19.05 -19.95 13.05
CA ARG A 91 -19.72 -19.20 11.98
C ARG A 91 -18.75 -18.45 11.10
N MET A 92 -17.70 -17.86 11.67
CA MET A 92 -16.59 -17.29 10.90
C MET A 92 -15.96 -18.35 10.00
N GLN A 93 -15.72 -19.55 10.53
CA GLN A 93 -15.17 -20.66 9.76
C GLN A 93 -16.09 -21.08 8.61
N ARG A 94 -17.40 -21.21 8.85
CA ARG A 94 -18.36 -21.53 7.79
C ARG A 94 -18.37 -20.45 6.71
N ARG A 95 -18.44 -19.18 7.09
CA ARG A 95 -18.46 -18.04 6.16
C ARG A 95 -17.17 -17.92 5.36
N GLU A 96 -16.01 -18.16 5.98
CA GLU A 96 -14.74 -18.23 5.26
C GLU A 96 -14.75 -19.38 4.25
N GLN A 97 -15.22 -20.57 4.64
CA GLN A 97 -15.31 -21.70 3.71
C GLN A 97 -16.23 -21.38 2.53
N ASP A 98 -17.38 -20.75 2.79
CA ASP A 98 -18.32 -20.33 1.75
C ASP A 98 -17.68 -19.29 0.82
N TYR A 99 -16.95 -18.32 1.38
CA TYR A 99 -16.16 -17.37 0.61
C TYR A 99 -15.12 -18.08 -0.26
N LEU A 100 -14.30 -18.97 0.30
CA LEU A 100 -13.22 -19.66 -0.41
C LEU A 100 -13.74 -20.57 -1.53
N LYS A 101 -14.94 -21.16 -1.36
CA LYS A 101 -15.64 -21.95 -2.39
C LYS A 101 -16.14 -21.13 -3.56
N ARG A 102 -16.34 -19.80 -3.42
CA ARG A 102 -16.76 -18.95 -4.54
C ARG A 102 -15.70 -18.98 -5.64
N SER A 103 -16.13 -19.19 -6.88
CA SER A 103 -15.27 -19.09 -8.04
C SER A 103 -14.82 -17.64 -8.25
N LYS A 104 -13.56 -17.45 -8.64
CA LYS A 104 -13.07 -16.12 -9.05
C LYS A 104 -13.71 -15.73 -10.38
N ALA A 105 -14.40 -14.60 -10.42
CA ALA A 105 -14.93 -14.00 -11.63
C ALA A 105 -13.91 -12.97 -12.21
N PRO A 106 -13.87 -12.81 -13.53
CA PRO A 106 -13.02 -11.80 -14.16
C PRO A 106 -13.64 -10.40 -14.06
N TYR A 107 -12.81 -9.40 -13.74
CA TYR A 107 -13.16 -7.99 -13.69
C TYR A 107 -12.14 -7.14 -14.44
N VAL A 108 -12.55 -5.93 -14.82
CA VAL A 108 -11.70 -4.93 -15.46
C VAL A 108 -11.88 -3.60 -14.74
N LEU A 109 -10.83 -3.12 -14.08
CA LEU A 109 -10.77 -1.76 -13.58
C LEU A 109 -10.45 -0.82 -14.74
N LEU A 110 -11.27 0.21 -14.94
CA LEU A 110 -11.03 1.31 -15.87
C LEU A 110 -10.62 2.55 -15.07
N SER A 111 -9.47 3.12 -15.43
CA SER A 111 -8.85 4.27 -14.79
C SER A 111 -8.06 5.08 -15.83
N THR A 112 -7.37 6.13 -15.40
CA THR A 112 -6.49 6.96 -16.23
C THR A 112 -5.17 7.21 -15.50
N LEU A 113 -4.09 7.38 -16.25
CA LEU A 113 -2.77 7.78 -15.74
C LEU A 113 -2.33 9.11 -16.35
N SER A 114 -1.61 9.92 -15.58
CA SER A 114 -1.03 11.20 -16.00
C SER A 114 0.18 11.05 -16.93
N ILE A 115 0.06 10.19 -17.95
CA ILE A 115 1.02 10.04 -19.03
C ILE A 115 0.36 10.35 -20.36
N SER A 116 1.10 11.01 -21.25
CA SER A 116 0.68 11.20 -22.63
C SER A 116 0.66 9.84 -23.34
N TYR A 117 -0.40 9.58 -24.10
CA TYR A 117 -0.50 8.29 -24.79
C TYR A 117 0.63 8.14 -25.80
N TYR A 118 1.36 7.03 -25.69
CA TYR A 118 2.44 6.67 -26.57
C TYR A 118 2.16 5.33 -27.23
N GLN A 119 2.15 5.29 -28.57
CA GLN A 119 1.73 4.11 -29.33
C GLN A 119 2.57 2.86 -29.04
N LYS A 120 3.84 3.01 -28.65
CA LYS A 120 4.68 1.86 -28.26
C LYS A 120 4.42 1.35 -26.85
N LEU A 121 3.51 1.94 -26.07
CA LEU A 121 3.16 1.48 -24.72
C LEU A 121 2.62 0.05 -24.79
N ALA A 122 3.48 -0.90 -24.41
CA ALA A 122 3.16 -2.30 -24.44
C ALA A 122 2.26 -2.67 -23.25
N SER A 123 1.37 -3.64 -23.47
CA SER A 123 0.57 -4.23 -22.39
C SER A 123 1.48 -4.88 -21.35
N LEU A 124 1.17 -4.66 -20.08
CA LEU A 124 1.92 -5.23 -18.96
C LEU A 124 1.21 -6.49 -18.46
N ARG A 125 1.97 -7.56 -18.25
CA ARG A 125 1.45 -8.83 -17.71
C ARG A 125 2.25 -9.25 -16.49
N SER A 126 1.55 -9.57 -15.41
CA SER A 126 2.15 -10.07 -14.16
C SER A 126 1.08 -10.75 -13.30
N GLN A 127 1.36 -11.96 -12.78
CA GLN A 127 0.53 -12.65 -11.79
C GLN A 127 -0.98 -12.68 -12.12
N GLY A 128 -1.33 -13.14 -13.33
CA GLY A 128 -2.73 -13.22 -13.77
C GLY A 128 -3.39 -11.85 -14.03
N THR A 129 -2.66 -10.75 -13.89
CA THR A 129 -3.12 -9.40 -14.21
C THR A 129 -2.62 -8.96 -15.57
N THR A 130 -3.49 -8.31 -16.35
CA THR A 130 -3.13 -7.67 -17.62
C THR A 130 -3.52 -6.20 -17.59
N ILE A 131 -2.55 -5.32 -17.85
CA ILE A 131 -2.75 -3.87 -17.95
C ILE A 131 -2.61 -3.47 -19.41
N THR A 132 -3.58 -2.72 -19.91
CA THR A 132 -3.58 -2.21 -21.29
C THR A 132 -3.83 -0.72 -21.31
N PHE A 133 -3.24 -0.03 -22.28
CA PHE A 133 -3.28 1.41 -22.43
C PHE A 133 -4.06 1.78 -23.70
N SER A 134 -4.81 2.87 -23.66
CA SER A 134 -5.51 3.42 -24.83
C SER A 134 -5.57 4.95 -24.79
N PRO A 135 -5.62 5.63 -25.95
CA PRO A 135 -5.72 7.09 -26.00
C PRO A 135 -7.10 7.60 -25.56
N SER A 136 -8.13 6.74 -25.64
CA SER A 136 -9.51 7.06 -25.28
C SER A 136 -10.16 5.89 -24.53
N VAL A 137 -11.33 6.14 -23.93
CA VAL A 137 -12.20 5.08 -23.41
C VAL A 137 -12.54 4.13 -24.56
N PRO A 138 -12.29 2.81 -24.43
CA PRO A 138 -12.67 1.89 -25.49
C PRO A 138 -14.20 1.75 -25.57
N ARG A 139 -14.76 1.78 -26.78
CA ARG A 139 -16.23 1.89 -27.05
C ARG A 139 -17.14 0.98 -26.24
N ARG A 140 -16.69 -0.23 -25.88
CA ARG A 140 -17.49 -1.20 -25.12
C ARG A 140 -17.64 -0.84 -23.63
N PHE A 141 -16.72 -0.06 -23.07
CA PHE A 141 -16.76 0.31 -21.66
C PHE A 141 -17.62 1.56 -21.49
N LYS A 142 -18.76 1.40 -20.80
CA LYS A 142 -19.68 2.50 -20.54
C LYS A 142 -19.43 3.03 -19.14
N ILE A 143 -19.00 4.29 -19.04
CA ILE A 143 -18.88 4.96 -17.74
C ILE A 143 -20.29 5.08 -17.13
N PRO A 144 -20.51 4.63 -15.88
CA PRO A 144 -21.82 4.68 -15.25
C PRO A 144 -22.38 6.11 -15.19
N GLU A 145 -23.69 6.26 -15.33
CA GLU A 145 -24.29 7.60 -15.39
C GLU A 145 -24.06 8.39 -14.10
N ARG A 146 -24.12 7.71 -12.95
CA ARG A 146 -23.79 8.29 -11.63
C ARG A 146 -22.40 8.91 -11.57
N VAL A 147 -21.44 8.34 -12.29
CA VAL A 147 -20.09 8.89 -12.40
C VAL A 147 -20.12 10.14 -13.26
N LYS A 148 -20.77 10.10 -14.42
CA LYS A 148 -20.87 11.26 -15.34
C LYS A 148 -21.61 12.46 -14.72
N THR A 149 -22.55 12.20 -13.83
CA THR A 149 -23.27 13.24 -13.10
C THR A 149 -22.50 13.79 -11.90
N SER A 150 -21.41 13.13 -11.48
CA SER A 150 -20.60 13.61 -10.37
C SER A 150 -19.84 14.88 -10.76
N TYR A 151 -19.78 15.85 -9.84
CA TYR A 151 -18.99 17.08 -9.99
C TYR A 151 -17.52 16.78 -10.35
N LEU A 152 -16.96 15.73 -9.73
CA LEU A 152 -15.60 15.26 -9.96
C LEU A 152 -15.34 14.84 -11.41
N TYR A 153 -16.34 14.22 -12.06
CA TYR A 153 -16.21 13.82 -13.46
C TYR A 153 -16.39 15.01 -14.41
N ARG A 154 -17.32 15.94 -14.10
CA ARG A 154 -17.64 17.06 -15.01
C ARG A 154 -16.57 18.15 -15.03
N GLU A 155 -16.08 18.54 -13.86
CA GLU A 155 -15.24 19.73 -13.71
C GLU A 155 -13.74 19.39 -13.57
N ARG A 156 -13.42 18.15 -13.19
CA ARG A 156 -12.06 17.75 -12.77
C ARG A 156 -11.52 16.57 -13.58
N GLN A 157 -12.12 16.26 -14.73
CA GLN A 157 -11.58 15.22 -15.60
C GLN A 157 -10.29 15.72 -16.28
N PRO A 158 -9.16 15.03 -16.09
CA PRO A 158 -7.92 15.42 -16.73
C PRO A 158 -8.04 15.26 -18.25
N THR A 159 -7.58 16.27 -18.99
CA THR A 159 -7.40 16.17 -20.45
C THR A 159 -6.07 15.46 -20.75
N ASN A 160 -6.03 14.71 -21.86
CA ASN A 160 -4.81 14.07 -22.38
C ASN A 160 -4.18 12.97 -21.50
N TYR A 161 -4.86 12.50 -20.46
CA TYR A 161 -4.43 11.31 -19.72
C TYR A 161 -4.63 10.04 -20.55
N THR A 162 -3.73 9.08 -20.37
CA THR A 162 -3.88 7.75 -20.98
C THR A 162 -4.88 6.93 -20.20
N TRP A 163 -5.85 6.34 -20.91
CA TRP A 163 -6.78 5.38 -20.33
C TRP A 163 -6.10 4.05 -20.07
N VAL A 164 -6.38 3.48 -18.91
CA VAL A 164 -5.80 2.22 -18.45
C VAL A 164 -6.89 1.25 -18.06
N ARG A 165 -6.74 0.01 -18.52
CA ARG A 165 -7.58 -1.11 -18.11
C ARG A 165 -6.73 -2.15 -17.40
N THR A 166 -7.09 -2.48 -16.18
CA THR A 166 -6.44 -3.53 -15.38
C THR A 166 -7.40 -4.70 -15.22
N ARG A 167 -7.10 -5.81 -15.89
CA ARG A 167 -7.90 -7.05 -15.81
C ARG A 167 -7.39 -7.93 -14.68
N VAL A 168 -8.29 -8.32 -13.78
CA VAL A 168 -8.01 -9.19 -12.62
C VAL A 168 -9.11 -10.25 -12.47
N SER A 169 -8.89 -11.24 -11.62
CA SER A 169 -9.93 -12.19 -11.23
C SER A 169 -10.05 -12.24 -9.71
N ALA A 170 -11.26 -12.06 -9.19
CA ALA A 170 -11.53 -12.01 -7.76
C ALA A 170 -12.89 -12.64 -7.44
N ARG A 171 -13.13 -12.95 -6.16
CA ARG A 171 -14.41 -13.52 -5.70
C ARG A 171 -15.47 -12.47 -5.45
N GLU A 172 -15.06 -11.21 -5.35
CA GLU A 172 -15.89 -10.11 -4.87
C GLU A 172 -15.39 -8.78 -5.47
N ILE A 173 -16.30 -7.81 -5.61
CA ILE A 173 -16.08 -6.54 -6.33
C ILE A 173 -15.03 -5.67 -5.64
N LEU A 174 -15.10 -5.51 -4.32
CA LEU A 174 -14.13 -4.69 -3.57
C LEU A 174 -12.73 -5.29 -3.69
N THR A 175 -12.61 -6.60 -3.46
CA THR A 175 -11.36 -7.35 -3.65
C THR A 175 -10.79 -7.20 -5.07
N ALA A 176 -11.66 -7.20 -6.09
CA ALA A 176 -11.24 -6.98 -7.48
C ALA A 176 -10.62 -5.59 -7.67
N THR A 177 -11.28 -4.55 -7.13
CA THR A 177 -10.77 -3.18 -7.21
C THR A 177 -9.45 -3.03 -6.47
N ASP A 178 -9.37 -3.45 -5.21
CA ASP A 178 -8.16 -3.32 -4.40
C ASP A 178 -6.98 -4.02 -5.09
N THR A 179 -7.21 -5.25 -5.59
CA THR A 179 -6.21 -5.99 -6.37
C THR A 179 -5.81 -5.23 -7.64
N ALA A 180 -6.76 -4.67 -8.39
CA ALA A 180 -6.45 -3.97 -9.63
C ALA A 180 -5.68 -2.65 -9.39
N ILE A 181 -6.01 -1.91 -8.33
CA ILE A 181 -5.30 -0.70 -7.91
C ILE A 181 -3.89 -1.05 -7.46
N ASP A 182 -3.71 -2.03 -6.55
CA ASP A 182 -2.38 -2.46 -6.09
C ASP A 182 -1.48 -2.91 -7.24
N ARG A 183 -2.05 -3.62 -8.23
CA ARG A 183 -1.30 -4.08 -9.40
C ARG A 183 -0.88 -2.93 -10.28
N LEU A 184 -1.74 -1.94 -10.47
CA LEU A 184 -1.43 -0.76 -11.26
C LEU A 184 -0.41 0.14 -10.53
N ASP A 185 -0.58 0.33 -9.22
CA ASP A 185 0.36 1.02 -8.34
C ASP A 185 1.74 0.38 -8.35
N PHE A 186 1.84 -0.95 -8.40
CA PHE A 186 3.13 -1.61 -8.51
C PHE A 186 3.89 -1.13 -9.75
N PHE A 187 3.25 -1.08 -10.93
CA PHE A 187 3.93 -0.59 -12.13
C PHE A 187 4.22 0.90 -12.07
N ARG A 188 3.30 1.70 -11.51
CA ARG A 188 3.54 3.12 -11.25
C ARG A 188 4.72 3.33 -10.31
N ALA A 189 4.88 2.50 -9.27
CA ALA A 189 5.99 2.57 -8.34
C ALA A 189 7.31 2.30 -9.04
N VAL A 190 7.36 1.29 -9.91
CA VAL A 190 8.55 1.02 -10.73
C VAL A 190 8.88 2.20 -11.65
N TRP A 191 7.88 2.76 -12.32
CA TRP A 191 8.10 3.86 -13.26
C TRP A 191 8.48 5.16 -12.57
N ASN A 192 7.76 5.52 -11.49
CA ASN A 192 8.09 6.69 -10.70
C ASN A 192 9.46 6.53 -10.02
N LEU A 193 9.83 5.34 -9.51
CA LEU A 193 11.19 5.14 -8.98
C LEU A 193 12.26 5.45 -10.04
N PHE A 194 12.06 5.03 -11.29
CA PHE A 194 12.98 5.37 -12.39
C PHE A 194 13.10 6.89 -12.63
N PHE A 195 11.98 7.61 -12.65
CA PHE A 195 11.98 9.05 -12.92
C PHE A 195 12.39 9.89 -11.72
N ASN A 196 12.11 9.40 -10.52
CA ASN A 196 12.35 10.09 -9.27
C ASN A 196 13.81 9.95 -8.83
N TYR A 197 14.46 8.82 -9.13
CA TYR A 197 15.81 8.55 -8.65
C TYR A 197 16.80 9.64 -9.05
N GLY A 198 17.37 10.33 -8.05
CA GLY A 198 18.30 11.45 -8.26
C GLY A 198 17.67 12.73 -8.82
N ALA A 199 16.35 12.77 -9.02
CA ALA A 199 15.63 13.96 -9.44
C ALA A 199 15.28 14.86 -8.26
N TRP A 200 15.37 16.16 -8.50
CA TRP A 200 14.99 17.23 -7.58
C TRP A 200 14.10 18.25 -8.30
N ARG A 201 13.15 18.86 -7.58
CA ARG A 201 12.34 19.99 -8.05
C ARG A 201 12.31 21.05 -6.97
N LEU A 202 12.34 22.31 -7.39
CA LEU A 202 12.03 23.46 -6.54
C LEU A 202 10.81 24.17 -7.12
N THR A 203 9.71 24.19 -6.39
CA THR A 203 8.49 24.90 -6.78
C THR A 203 8.57 26.33 -6.26
N LEU A 204 8.65 27.31 -7.16
CA LEU A 204 8.85 28.73 -6.86
C LEU A 204 7.54 29.55 -6.82
N ASP A 205 6.40 28.91 -6.55
CA ASP A 205 5.08 29.54 -6.61
C ASP A 205 4.51 29.95 -5.24
N GLY A 206 5.37 30.01 -4.21
CA GLY A 206 4.95 30.30 -2.84
C GLY A 206 4.09 29.22 -2.18
N GLY A 207 4.05 28.00 -2.73
CA GLY A 207 3.24 26.89 -2.21
C GLY A 207 1.78 26.92 -2.66
N THR A 208 1.46 27.74 -3.66
CA THR A 208 0.10 27.90 -4.17
C THR A 208 -0.35 26.71 -5.03
N THR A 209 0.55 26.04 -5.75
CA THR A 209 0.24 24.77 -6.44
C THR A 209 0.80 23.58 -5.68
N ARG A 210 -0.10 22.83 -5.04
CA ARG A 210 0.23 21.59 -4.33
C ARG A 210 0.36 20.43 -5.30
N LYS A 211 1.53 20.28 -5.93
CA LYS A 211 1.78 19.21 -6.92
C LYS A 211 2.39 17.97 -6.26
N PRO A 212 1.94 16.76 -6.64
CA PRO A 212 2.62 15.54 -6.22
C PRO A 212 4.10 15.55 -6.66
N ILE A 213 4.92 14.80 -5.94
CA ILE A 213 6.33 14.58 -6.28
C ILE A 213 6.42 13.60 -7.45
N ASN A 214 5.55 12.60 -7.48
CA ASN A 214 5.45 11.67 -8.60
C ASN A 214 5.01 12.36 -9.88
N ASN A 215 5.63 11.96 -10.98
CA ASN A 215 5.26 12.42 -12.33
C ASN A 215 4.07 11.63 -12.90
N ILE A 216 3.91 10.38 -12.46
CA ILE A 216 2.87 9.47 -12.96
C ILE A 216 1.87 9.18 -11.83
N VAL A 217 0.76 9.90 -11.84
CA VAL A 217 -0.37 9.81 -10.92
C VAL A 217 -1.63 9.25 -11.57
N TYR A 218 -2.61 8.84 -10.75
CA TYR A 218 -3.94 8.51 -11.24
C TYR A 218 -4.70 9.75 -11.70
N GLY A 219 -5.71 9.52 -12.54
CA GLY A 219 -6.86 10.42 -12.56
C GLY A 219 -7.79 10.15 -11.38
N PRO A 220 -8.70 11.06 -11.07
CA PRO A 220 -9.46 11.03 -9.82
C PRO A 220 -10.44 9.86 -9.71
N ILE A 221 -10.80 9.17 -10.79
CA ILE A 221 -11.95 8.26 -10.83
C ILE A 221 -11.55 6.88 -11.34
N HIS A 222 -12.04 5.85 -10.65
CA HIS A 222 -11.92 4.45 -11.05
C HIS A 222 -13.30 3.79 -11.09
N THR A 223 -13.52 2.98 -12.12
CA THR A 223 -14.77 2.23 -12.32
C THR A 223 -14.47 0.76 -12.57
N LEU A 224 -15.33 -0.13 -12.09
CA LEU A 224 -15.15 -1.57 -12.23
C LEU A 224 -16.19 -2.13 -13.21
N HIS A 225 -15.72 -2.96 -14.14
CA HIS A 225 -16.52 -3.52 -15.22
C HIS A 225 -16.37 -5.03 -15.32
N HIS A 226 -17.38 -5.68 -15.92
CA HIS A 226 -17.25 -7.02 -16.46
C HIS A 226 -16.40 -7.00 -17.75
N PRO A 227 -15.90 -8.17 -18.22
CA PRO A 227 -15.06 -8.23 -19.42
C PRO A 227 -15.71 -7.71 -20.71
N ASP A 228 -17.04 -7.73 -20.79
CA ASP A 228 -17.84 -7.22 -21.90
C ASP A 228 -17.92 -5.68 -21.93
N GLY A 229 -17.56 -5.02 -20.82
CA GLY A 229 -17.58 -3.56 -20.66
C GLY A 229 -18.81 -3.02 -19.92
N THR A 230 -19.76 -3.89 -19.53
CA THR A 230 -20.85 -3.52 -18.62
C THR A 230 -20.32 -3.20 -17.23
N SER A 231 -21.01 -2.33 -16.49
CA SER A 231 -20.59 -1.98 -15.14
C SER A 231 -20.77 -3.17 -14.20
N ALA A 232 -19.75 -3.47 -13.39
CA ALA A 232 -19.86 -4.52 -12.37
C ALA A 232 -20.57 -4.01 -11.11
N THR A 233 -20.66 -2.69 -10.94
CA THR A 233 -21.32 -2.03 -9.81
C THR A 233 -21.68 -0.59 -10.16
N ASP A 234 -22.64 0.00 -9.45
CA ASP A 234 -22.96 1.43 -9.54
C ASP A 234 -22.03 2.30 -8.66
N VAL A 235 -21.15 1.66 -7.89
CA VAL A 235 -20.14 2.32 -7.06
C VAL A 235 -18.90 2.64 -7.90
N TYR A 236 -18.30 3.79 -7.64
CA TYR A 236 -17.01 4.18 -8.20
C TYR A 236 -16.07 4.58 -7.07
N TRP A 237 -14.77 4.48 -7.33
CA TRP A 237 -13.74 4.88 -6.38
C TRP A 237 -13.17 6.21 -6.80
N TRP A 238 -12.96 7.06 -5.80
CA TRP A 238 -12.44 8.40 -5.97
C TRP A 238 -11.12 8.54 -5.22
N GLU A 239 -10.14 9.18 -5.85
CA GLU A 239 -8.84 9.52 -5.26
C GLU A 239 -8.83 11.00 -4.84
N PRO A 240 -9.01 11.33 -3.55
CA PRO A 240 -9.10 12.71 -3.08
C PRO A 240 -7.83 13.51 -3.32
N SER A 241 -6.67 12.85 -3.19
CA SER A 241 -5.35 13.44 -3.42
C SER A 241 -5.15 13.84 -4.89
N GLN A 242 -5.92 13.27 -5.82
CA GLN A 242 -5.85 13.56 -7.26
C GLN A 242 -7.07 14.36 -7.74
N SER A 243 -7.74 15.07 -6.83
CA SER A 243 -8.92 15.89 -7.16
C SER A 243 -8.62 17.05 -8.11
N GLU A 244 -7.35 17.43 -8.26
CA GLU A 244 -6.89 18.34 -9.30
C GLU A 244 -6.07 17.55 -10.34
N PRO A 245 -6.32 17.72 -11.64
CA PRO A 245 -5.44 17.21 -12.69
C PRO A 245 -4.01 17.76 -12.57
N VAL A 246 -3.03 16.95 -12.97
CA VAL A 246 -1.69 17.47 -13.29
C VAL A 246 -1.79 18.21 -14.61
N ALA A 247 -1.28 19.44 -14.65
CA ALA A 247 -1.45 20.34 -15.80
C ALA A 247 -0.92 19.77 -17.13
N ALA A 248 0.14 18.95 -17.09
CA ALA A 248 0.70 18.31 -18.27
C ALA A 248 0.98 16.82 -17.97
N PRO A 249 0.36 15.88 -18.73
CA PRO A 249 0.68 14.46 -18.62
C PRO A 249 2.14 14.22 -19.03
N TYR A 250 2.82 13.33 -18.32
CA TYR A 250 4.23 13.04 -18.54
C TYR A 250 4.46 12.33 -19.89
N ASP A 251 5.40 12.84 -20.68
CA ASP A 251 5.79 12.23 -21.96
C ASP A 251 6.88 11.18 -21.75
N LEU A 252 6.53 9.91 -22.02
CA LEU A 252 7.44 8.79 -21.92
C LEU A 252 8.39 8.66 -23.12
N GLY A 253 8.11 9.31 -24.25
CA GLY A 253 8.71 9.03 -25.56
C GLY A 253 10.23 8.92 -25.54
N ARG A 254 10.92 9.93 -25.02
CA ARG A 254 12.40 9.98 -24.96
C ARG A 254 13.04 9.05 -23.91
N HIS A 255 12.25 8.55 -22.97
CA HIS A 255 12.72 7.71 -21.86
C HIS A 255 12.25 6.26 -21.96
N TYR A 256 11.37 5.94 -22.92
CA TYR A 256 10.63 4.68 -22.95
C TYR A 256 11.54 3.45 -22.93
N ASP A 257 12.55 3.38 -23.79
CA ASP A 257 13.42 2.20 -23.88
C ASP A 257 14.27 1.99 -22.61
N ARG A 258 14.73 3.10 -21.99
CA ARG A 258 15.45 3.06 -20.71
C ARG A 258 14.53 2.64 -19.56
N LEU A 259 13.32 3.22 -19.51
CA LEU A 259 12.28 2.85 -18.56
C LEU A 259 11.93 1.36 -18.67
N LYS A 260 11.70 0.84 -19.88
CA LYS A 260 11.39 -0.58 -20.09
C LYS A 260 12.56 -1.49 -19.74
N SER A 261 13.80 -1.04 -19.90
CA SER A 261 14.99 -1.79 -19.48
C SER A 261 15.09 -1.84 -17.95
N PHE A 262 14.90 -0.71 -17.28
CA PHE A 262 14.83 -0.63 -15.82
C PHE A 262 13.69 -1.48 -15.25
N GLU A 263 12.49 -1.40 -15.83
CA GLU A 263 11.34 -2.20 -15.39
C GLU A 263 11.62 -3.71 -15.49
N ARG A 264 12.23 -4.15 -16.60
CA ARG A 264 12.60 -5.56 -16.79
C ARG A 264 13.66 -5.99 -15.77
N TRP A 265 14.68 -5.17 -15.57
CA TRP A 265 15.73 -5.41 -14.58
C TRP A 265 15.16 -5.54 -13.16
N LEU A 266 14.40 -4.54 -12.70
CA LEU A 266 13.84 -4.50 -11.36
C LEU A 266 12.91 -5.70 -11.10
N ARG A 267 12.00 -5.97 -12.05
CA ARG A 267 11.09 -7.12 -11.95
C ARG A 267 11.85 -8.45 -11.97
N GLY A 268 12.93 -8.54 -12.74
CA GLY A 268 13.83 -9.69 -12.79
C GLY A 268 14.48 -9.96 -11.43
N ASN A 269 14.97 -8.91 -10.77
CA ASN A 269 15.59 -9.01 -9.45
C ASN A 269 14.56 -9.35 -8.37
N LEU A 270 13.40 -8.68 -8.38
CA LEU A 270 12.33 -8.97 -7.44
C LEU A 270 11.85 -10.43 -7.50
N LYS A 271 11.84 -11.06 -8.69
CA LYS A 271 11.50 -12.49 -8.81
C LYS A 271 12.45 -13.43 -8.06
N LYS A 272 13.72 -13.04 -7.93
CA LYS A 272 14.76 -13.82 -7.24
C LYS A 272 14.80 -13.54 -5.74
N CYS A 273 14.12 -12.49 -5.29
CA CYS A 273 14.25 -11.97 -3.95
C CYS A 273 13.36 -12.71 -2.94
N PRO A 274 13.90 -13.29 -1.85
CA PRO A 274 13.09 -13.95 -0.84
C PRO A 274 12.09 -13.01 -0.15
N MET A 275 12.49 -11.75 0.07
CA MET A 275 11.65 -10.70 0.66
C MET A 275 10.84 -9.91 -0.38
N ARG A 276 10.62 -10.46 -1.58
CA ARG A 276 9.92 -9.80 -2.69
C ARG A 276 8.64 -9.08 -2.25
N ASN A 277 7.80 -9.74 -1.47
CA ASN A 277 6.50 -9.18 -1.07
C ASN A 277 6.68 -7.98 -0.14
N GLN A 278 7.67 -8.00 0.75
CA GLN A 278 7.99 -6.87 1.63
C GLN A 278 8.50 -5.67 0.82
N ILE A 279 9.37 -5.90 -0.18
CA ILE A 279 9.85 -4.83 -1.06
C ILE A 279 8.71 -4.26 -1.91
N ILE A 280 7.80 -5.11 -2.42
CA ILE A 280 6.62 -4.64 -3.17
C ILE A 280 5.74 -3.77 -2.28
N ASP A 281 5.45 -4.18 -1.05
CA ASP A 281 4.68 -3.38 -0.09
C ASP A 281 5.34 -2.01 0.15
N LEU A 282 6.66 -1.97 0.37
CA LEU A 282 7.40 -0.72 0.55
C LEU A 282 7.38 0.16 -0.71
N LEU A 283 7.45 -0.43 -1.92
CA LEU A 283 7.30 0.30 -3.19
C LEU A 283 5.89 0.90 -3.35
N LEU A 284 4.84 0.17 -2.94
CA LEU A 284 3.46 0.66 -2.96
C LEU A 284 3.29 1.84 -1.99
N ARG A 285 3.84 1.73 -0.78
CA ARG A 285 3.82 2.83 0.19
C ARG A 285 4.63 4.03 -0.29
N TYR A 286 5.79 3.81 -0.91
CA TYR A 286 6.62 4.85 -1.51
C TYR A 286 5.87 5.63 -2.59
N VAL A 287 5.25 4.93 -3.57
CA VAL A 287 4.54 5.62 -4.65
C VAL A 287 3.34 6.40 -4.10
N ARG A 288 2.57 5.82 -3.16
CA ARG A 288 1.41 6.50 -2.55
C ARG A 288 1.82 7.69 -1.68
N ALA A 289 2.95 7.61 -0.99
CA ALA A 289 3.47 8.74 -0.21
C ALA A 289 3.81 9.93 -1.13
N LEU A 290 4.40 9.67 -2.29
CA LEU A 290 4.80 10.71 -3.25
C LEU A 290 3.68 11.17 -4.20
N ASP A 291 2.52 10.50 -4.17
CA ASP A 291 1.28 10.94 -4.81
C ASP A 291 0.55 12.02 -3.99
N GLU A 292 0.87 12.15 -2.71
CA GLU A 292 0.24 13.15 -1.84
C GLU A 292 0.55 14.58 -2.30
N ARG A 293 -0.50 15.41 -2.31
CA ARG A 293 -0.38 16.85 -2.56
C ARG A 293 -0.02 17.62 -1.30
N ASP A 294 -0.43 17.11 -0.15
CA ASP A 294 0.01 17.63 1.14
C ASP A 294 1.41 17.11 1.45
N LEU A 295 2.40 18.01 1.41
CA LEU A 295 3.80 17.64 1.56
C LEU A 295 4.15 17.18 2.98
N ASN A 296 3.39 17.62 4.00
CA ASN A 296 3.57 17.13 5.36
C ASN A 296 3.08 15.68 5.48
N SER A 297 1.90 15.35 4.90
CA SER A 297 1.40 13.98 4.76
C SER A 297 2.37 13.12 3.95
N SER A 298 2.88 13.63 2.82
CA SER A 298 3.90 12.96 2.00
C SER A 298 5.13 12.61 2.83
N PHE A 299 5.65 13.60 3.58
CA PHE A 299 6.81 13.44 4.44
C PHE A 299 6.60 12.37 5.52
N LEU A 300 5.47 12.41 6.24
CA LEU A 300 5.17 11.42 7.28
C LEU A 300 5.04 10.01 6.71
N LYS A 301 4.32 9.84 5.60
CA LYS A 301 4.18 8.54 4.94
C LYS A 301 5.51 8.00 4.44
N LEU A 302 6.34 8.88 3.87
CA LEU A 302 7.67 8.52 3.38
C LEU A 302 8.64 8.16 4.53
N TRP A 303 8.51 8.82 5.68
CA TRP A 303 9.25 8.45 6.88
C TRP A 303 8.89 7.04 7.34
N SER A 304 7.60 6.67 7.31
CA SER A 304 7.19 5.29 7.59
C SER A 304 7.73 4.27 6.58
N VAL A 305 7.96 4.67 5.32
CA VAL A 305 8.68 3.82 4.35
C VAL A 305 10.14 3.65 4.75
N LEU A 306 10.81 4.72 5.21
CA LEU A 306 12.17 4.65 5.71
C LEU A 306 12.29 3.68 6.89
N GLU A 307 11.41 3.81 7.89
CA GLU A 307 11.33 2.92 9.05
C GLU A 307 11.09 1.46 8.65
N GLY A 308 10.23 1.22 7.65
CA GLY A 308 9.99 -0.11 7.09
C GLY A 308 11.21 -0.69 6.38
N LEU A 309 11.93 0.10 5.58
CA LEU A 309 13.16 -0.32 4.91
C LEU A 309 14.28 -0.64 5.90
N THR A 310 14.36 0.13 6.98
CA THR A 310 15.38 -0.08 8.01
C THR A 310 14.97 -1.12 9.05
N SER A 311 13.74 -1.67 9.03
CA SER A 311 13.16 -2.54 10.07
C SER A 311 13.37 -2.01 11.50
N THR A 312 12.91 -0.78 11.75
CA THR A 312 13.11 -0.09 13.03
C THR A 312 11.85 0.56 13.56
N THR A 313 11.79 0.67 14.89
CA THR A 313 10.77 1.42 15.64
C THR A 313 11.34 2.62 16.40
N SER A 314 12.67 2.73 16.48
CA SER A 314 13.40 3.79 17.18
C SER A 314 14.09 4.70 16.16
N TYR A 315 13.94 6.01 16.34
CA TYR A 315 14.48 7.00 15.38
C TYR A 315 16.00 6.93 15.27
N ASP A 316 16.72 6.82 16.38
CA ASP A 316 18.19 6.75 16.35
C ASP A 316 18.66 5.53 15.55
N LYS A 317 17.97 4.39 15.70
CA LYS A 317 18.25 3.20 14.89
C LYS A 317 17.91 3.41 13.42
N THR A 318 16.77 4.05 13.12
CA THR A 318 16.36 4.38 11.74
C THR A 318 17.43 5.23 11.06
N ILE A 319 17.87 6.33 11.69
CA ILE A 319 18.89 7.24 11.17
C ILE A 319 20.19 6.48 10.93
N ARG A 320 20.69 5.78 11.97
CA ARG A 320 21.94 5.02 11.91
C ARG A 320 21.95 3.97 10.80
N ARG A 321 20.83 3.28 10.56
CA ARG A 321 20.68 2.26 9.53
C ARG A 321 20.53 2.88 8.13
N ALA A 322 19.76 3.96 8.00
CA ALA A 322 19.51 4.63 6.74
C ALA A 322 20.77 5.26 6.12
N THR A 323 21.70 5.72 6.95
CA THR A 323 22.98 6.31 6.50
C THR A 323 24.09 5.29 6.24
N PHE A 324 23.88 4.01 6.59
CA PHE A 324 24.94 3.00 6.55
C PHE A 324 25.54 2.79 5.15
N ILE A 325 24.71 2.87 4.10
CA ILE A 325 25.14 2.66 2.71
C ILE A 325 25.68 3.94 2.04
N LEU A 326 25.72 5.06 2.76
CA LEU A 326 26.14 6.35 2.24
C LEU A 326 27.58 6.66 2.64
N LYS A 327 28.27 7.44 1.79
CA LYS A 327 29.53 8.09 2.15
C LYS A 327 29.25 9.25 3.10
N ASP A 328 30.24 9.73 3.84
CA ASP A 328 30.11 10.88 4.76
C ASP A 328 28.95 10.72 5.75
N ARG A 329 28.95 9.57 6.41
CA ARG A 329 27.88 9.12 7.32
C ARG A 329 27.47 10.17 8.35
N GLU A 330 28.43 10.84 8.98
CA GLU A 330 28.17 11.85 10.01
C GLU A 330 27.33 13.03 9.48
N TYR A 331 27.63 13.49 8.26
CA TYR A 331 26.85 14.53 7.60
C TYR A 331 25.41 14.06 7.38
N HIS A 332 25.24 12.86 6.83
CA HIS A 332 23.90 12.33 6.57
C HIS A 332 23.10 12.02 7.84
N GLU A 333 23.77 11.65 8.93
CA GLU A 333 23.13 11.46 10.24
C GLU A 333 22.62 12.81 10.77
N SER A 334 23.41 13.88 10.66
CA SER A 334 22.99 15.24 11.00
C SER A 334 21.78 15.70 10.19
N VAL A 335 21.77 15.44 8.87
CA VAL A 335 20.62 15.77 8.01
C VAL A 335 19.36 15.01 8.43
N LEU A 336 19.45 13.70 8.64
CA LEU A 336 18.28 12.92 9.06
C LEU A 336 17.81 13.26 10.48
N ASP A 337 18.71 13.66 11.38
CA ASP A 337 18.35 14.13 12.72
C ASP A 337 17.57 15.45 12.68
N TYR A 338 17.97 16.35 11.77
CA TYR A 338 17.20 17.55 11.48
C TYR A 338 15.81 17.21 10.93
N LEU A 339 15.71 16.28 9.98
CA LEU A 339 14.41 15.81 9.44
C LEU A 339 13.55 15.12 10.52
N ARG A 340 14.14 14.41 11.47
CA ARG A 340 13.44 13.84 12.64
C ARG A 340 12.82 14.95 13.50
N THR A 341 13.56 16.03 13.74
CA THR A 341 13.04 17.19 14.48
C THR A 341 11.86 17.81 13.75
N TRP A 342 11.96 17.95 12.42
CA TRP A 342 10.85 18.42 11.59
C TRP A 342 9.61 17.51 11.66
N ARG A 343 9.80 16.17 11.61
CA ARG A 343 8.71 15.19 11.80
C ARG A 343 7.93 15.45 13.08
N ASN A 344 8.65 15.66 14.19
CA ASN A 344 8.05 15.90 15.50
C ASN A 344 7.24 17.20 15.49
N ARG A 345 7.75 18.27 14.86
CA ARG A 345 7.00 19.52 14.71
C ARG A 345 5.71 19.36 13.92
N ILE A 346 5.74 18.65 12.78
CA ILE A 346 4.50 18.37 12.01
C ILE A 346 3.46 17.69 12.90
N VAL A 347 3.87 16.69 13.69
CA VAL A 347 2.95 15.90 14.54
C VAL A 347 2.41 16.71 15.72
N HIS A 348 3.20 17.60 16.29
CA HIS A 348 2.84 18.33 17.52
C HIS A 348 2.26 19.73 17.29
N GLU A 349 2.71 20.42 16.25
CA GLU A 349 2.43 21.85 16.03
C GLU A 349 1.56 22.08 14.79
N GLY A 350 1.36 21.07 13.94
CA GLY A 350 0.58 21.18 12.71
C GLY A 350 1.15 22.19 11.71
N ASP A 351 2.43 22.54 11.86
CA ASP A 351 3.04 23.68 11.17
C ASP A 351 3.30 23.39 9.69
N TYR A 352 2.96 24.35 8.83
CA TYR A 352 3.13 24.27 7.39
C TYR A 352 4.34 25.12 6.99
N ALA A 353 5.52 24.52 6.96
CA ALA A 353 6.70 25.23 6.50
C ALA A 353 6.71 25.38 4.97
N HIS A 354 7.16 26.54 4.51
CA HIS A 354 7.47 26.77 3.09
C HIS A 354 8.54 25.80 2.54
N GLU A 355 9.33 25.17 3.42
CA GLU A 355 10.39 24.22 3.04
C GLU A 355 9.97 22.75 2.95
N SER A 356 8.68 22.41 3.14
CA SER A 356 8.23 21.01 3.16
C SER A 356 8.61 20.22 1.91
N GLU A 357 8.65 20.85 0.72
CA GLU A 357 9.09 20.18 -0.51
C GLU A 357 10.56 19.74 -0.42
N ARG A 358 11.43 20.62 0.09
CA ARG A 358 12.86 20.34 0.28
C ARG A 358 13.04 19.14 1.22
N PHE A 359 12.29 19.11 2.31
CA PHE A 359 12.38 18.02 3.29
C PHE A 359 11.89 16.68 2.73
N VAL A 360 10.81 16.69 1.93
CA VAL A 360 10.35 15.49 1.23
C VAL A 360 11.42 14.98 0.26
N TYR A 361 12.03 15.85 -0.55
CA TYR A 361 13.07 15.41 -1.49
C TYR A 361 14.35 14.93 -0.77
N LEU A 362 14.77 15.55 0.33
CA LEU A 362 15.89 15.07 1.13
C LEU A 362 15.60 13.66 1.68
N LEU A 363 14.44 13.46 2.33
CA LEU A 363 14.04 12.16 2.87
C LEU A 363 13.92 11.09 1.79
N LYS A 364 13.34 11.45 0.64
CA LYS A 364 13.17 10.61 -0.54
C LYS A 364 14.49 10.03 -1.04
N GLN A 365 15.58 10.80 -1.03
CA GLN A 365 16.89 10.28 -1.46
C GLN A 365 17.32 9.07 -0.63
N TYR A 366 17.17 9.12 0.70
CA TYR A 366 17.51 8.00 1.58
C TYR A 366 16.67 6.76 1.30
N VAL A 367 15.35 6.95 1.12
CA VAL A 367 14.41 5.86 0.77
C VAL A 367 14.79 5.23 -0.57
N GLU A 368 15.10 6.04 -1.58
CA GLU A 368 15.49 5.57 -2.91
C GLU A 368 16.83 4.84 -2.92
N HIS A 369 17.81 5.30 -2.15
CA HIS A 369 19.10 4.61 -2.01
C HIS A 369 18.93 3.22 -1.39
N LEU A 370 18.12 3.08 -0.34
CA LEU A 370 17.86 1.80 0.30
C LEU A 370 17.04 0.85 -0.60
N LEU A 371 15.99 1.36 -1.26
CA LEU A 371 15.22 0.58 -2.22
C LEU A 371 16.11 0.07 -3.35
N ARG A 372 16.95 0.95 -3.91
CA ARG A 372 17.88 0.58 -4.97
C ARG A 372 18.87 -0.47 -4.48
N PHE A 373 19.50 -0.28 -3.32
CA PHE A 373 20.44 -1.23 -2.75
C PHE A 373 19.83 -2.63 -2.57
N LEU A 374 18.63 -2.73 -1.99
CA LEU A 374 17.92 -4.00 -1.81
C LEU A 374 17.61 -4.68 -3.15
N THR A 375 17.23 -3.89 -4.15
CA THR A 375 16.89 -4.42 -5.48
C THR A 375 18.12 -4.80 -6.32
N GLU A 376 19.28 -4.22 -6.04
CA GLU A 376 20.58 -4.59 -6.62
C GLU A 376 21.15 -5.88 -6.01
N HIS A 377 20.76 -6.20 -4.77
CA HIS A 377 21.23 -7.37 -4.01
C HIS A 377 20.10 -8.36 -3.68
N PRO A 378 19.35 -8.87 -4.68
CA PRO A 378 18.08 -9.55 -4.45
C PRO A 378 18.19 -10.84 -3.63
N THR A 379 19.32 -11.54 -3.70
CA THR A 379 19.51 -12.84 -3.05
C THR A 379 20.33 -12.77 -1.78
N THR A 380 20.83 -11.59 -1.39
CA THR A 380 21.74 -11.43 -0.25
C THR A 380 21.03 -11.57 1.08
N PHE A 381 19.77 -11.12 1.15
CA PHE A 381 19.00 -11.09 2.40
C PHE A 381 17.70 -11.87 2.24
N ARG A 382 17.30 -12.61 3.27
CA ARG A 382 16.06 -13.40 3.32
C ARG A 382 14.89 -12.64 3.92
N SER A 383 15.16 -11.67 4.80
CA SER A 383 14.16 -10.79 5.42
C SER A 383 14.69 -9.37 5.64
N LEU A 384 13.77 -8.41 5.83
CA LEU A 384 14.15 -7.04 6.23
C LEU A 384 14.86 -6.98 7.59
N ASP A 385 14.64 -7.95 8.48
CA ASP A 385 15.34 -8.05 9.76
C ASP A 385 16.81 -8.46 9.58
N GLU A 386 17.08 -9.37 8.66
CA GLU A 386 18.44 -9.74 8.28
C GLU A 386 19.16 -8.55 7.64
N PHE A 387 18.48 -7.83 6.73
CA PHE A 387 19.00 -6.59 6.17
C PHE A 387 19.28 -5.55 7.27
N GLY A 388 18.36 -5.36 8.22
CA GLY A 388 18.54 -4.47 9.36
C GLY A 388 19.74 -4.85 10.24
N THR A 389 20.06 -6.14 10.34
CA THR A 389 21.26 -6.64 11.03
C THR A 389 22.53 -6.31 10.26
N PHE A 390 22.50 -6.41 8.93
CA PHE A 390 23.60 -5.95 8.07
C PHE A 390 23.86 -4.44 8.21
N LEU A 391 22.81 -3.62 8.28
CA LEU A 391 22.94 -2.17 8.48
C LEU A 391 23.51 -1.78 9.86
N HIS A 392 23.64 -2.74 10.79
CA HIS A 392 24.29 -2.54 12.09
C HIS A 392 25.79 -2.84 12.12
N LEU A 393 26.35 -3.32 11.01
CA LEU A 393 27.79 -3.57 10.94
C LEU A 393 28.58 -2.28 11.15
N PRO A 394 29.83 -2.38 11.64
CA PRO A 394 30.70 -1.21 11.73
C PRO A 394 31.08 -0.74 10.33
N ALA A 395 31.12 0.57 10.12
CA ALA A 395 31.59 1.15 8.85
C ALA A 395 33.12 1.16 8.73
N ASP A 396 33.83 1.06 9.87
CA ASP A 396 35.28 1.03 9.91
C ASP A 396 35.83 -0.28 9.31
N ARG A 397 36.66 -0.12 8.27
CA ARG A 397 37.25 -1.23 7.53
C ARG A 397 38.18 -2.10 8.38
N ASN A 398 38.92 -1.51 9.32
CA ASN A 398 39.82 -2.25 10.20
C ASN A 398 39.00 -3.10 11.18
N ILE A 399 37.93 -2.53 11.76
CA ILE A 399 37.03 -3.29 12.63
C ILE A 399 36.40 -4.46 11.85
N LEU A 400 35.97 -4.23 10.61
CA LEU A 400 35.43 -5.29 9.75
C LEU A 400 36.47 -6.39 9.47
N LYS A 401 37.71 -6.03 9.11
CA LYS A 401 38.79 -7.00 8.89
C LYS A 401 39.05 -7.86 10.13
N THR A 402 39.19 -7.23 11.30
CA THR A 402 39.39 -7.94 12.56
C THR A 402 38.24 -8.91 12.85
N ARG A 403 36.98 -8.47 12.66
CA ARG A 403 35.81 -9.35 12.82
C ARG A 403 35.81 -10.52 11.85
N ILE A 404 36.17 -10.31 10.59
CA ILE A 404 36.28 -11.38 9.59
C ILE A 404 37.29 -12.43 10.04
N THR A 405 38.49 -12.01 10.47
CA THR A 405 39.52 -12.92 10.99
C THR A 405 39.02 -13.73 12.18
N HIS A 406 38.36 -13.09 13.15
CA HIS A 406 37.80 -13.79 14.31
C HIS A 406 36.70 -14.79 13.91
N TYR A 407 35.82 -14.45 12.97
CA TYR A 407 34.78 -15.37 12.50
C TYR A 407 35.33 -16.54 11.69
N GLN A 408 36.41 -16.33 10.92
CA GLN A 408 37.10 -17.42 10.22
C GLN A 408 37.69 -18.41 11.22
N LEU A 409 38.41 -17.91 12.24
CA LEU A 409 38.96 -18.77 13.29
C LEU A 409 37.87 -19.55 14.03
N ALA A 410 36.77 -18.88 14.41
CA ALA A 410 35.64 -19.55 15.08
C ALA A 410 35.00 -20.63 14.19
N ARG A 411 34.80 -20.34 12.90
CA ARG A 411 34.26 -21.33 11.95
C ARG A 411 35.15 -22.55 11.86
N ASP A 412 36.48 -22.37 11.81
CA ASP A 412 37.42 -23.47 11.67
C ASP A 412 37.37 -24.39 12.91
N ILE A 413 37.21 -23.82 14.12
CA ILE A 413 37.00 -24.57 15.39
C ILE A 413 35.72 -25.42 15.36
N TYR A 414 34.62 -24.92 14.80
CA TYR A 414 33.33 -25.63 14.77
C TYR A 414 33.13 -26.48 13.50
N SER A 415 34.12 -26.55 12.62
CA SER A 415 34.08 -27.35 11.39
C SER A 415 34.79 -28.71 11.49
N THR A 416 35.53 -28.92 12.59
CA THR A 416 35.97 -30.22 13.10
C THR A 416 34.92 -30.83 14.00
#